data_AF-A0A8S3V2P2-F1
#
_entry.id   AF-A0A8S3V2P2-F1
#
_cell.length_a   1.000
_cell.length_b   1.000
_cell.length_c   1.000
_cell.angle_alpha   90.00
_cell.angle_beta   90.00
_cell.angle_gamma   90.00
#
_symmetry.space_group_name_H-M   'P 1'
#
loop_
_entity.id
_entity.type
_entity.pdbx_description
1 polymer ?
#
loop_
_entity_poly.entity_id
_entity_poly.type
_entity_poly.pdbx_seq_one_letter_code
_entity_poly.pdbx_strand_id
1 'polypeptide(L)'
;MDTIDLDLHRTFPENIYFATSDGLRKPLRNVLGAVAHKNHDQGYCQGLNFIVGLLLLLIKDEEKVFWLMDTLINDLLPDYYNPDMKAVKADQELLGEIIRWKDPEVYAHIEKHSVSWCLIGIKWFICLFADVLPVETVYRIWDCLFYEGAKILYRVSAMLVIQNRDKLLACKSFTEITDVFKEIVNNPNIVDCHTFLQKCFNELGSFPIARLKKIQEECSERL
;
A
#
# COMPACT_ATOMS: atom_id res chain seq x y z
N MET A 1 -5.48 12.08 19.99
CA MET A 1 -5.74 13.16 19.02
C MET A 1 -4.44 13.76 18.52
N ASP A 2 -3.44 13.89 19.39
CA ASP A 2 -2.13 14.49 19.08
C ASP A 2 -1.43 13.88 17.85
N THR A 3 -1.48 12.55 17.65
CA THR A 3 -0.89 11.90 16.47
C THR A 3 -1.60 12.25 15.15
N ILE A 4 -2.93 12.40 15.18
CA ILE A 4 -3.69 12.81 13.99
C ILE A 4 -3.27 14.22 13.59
N ASP A 5 -3.19 15.13 14.55
CA ASP A 5 -2.85 16.54 14.32
C ASP A 5 -1.44 16.71 13.71
N LEU A 6 -0.48 15.87 14.10
CA LEU A 6 0.84 15.80 13.46
C LEU A 6 0.76 15.39 11.97
N ASP A 7 -0.16 14.49 11.63
CA ASP A 7 -0.30 13.94 10.29
C ASP A 7 -1.05 14.86 9.33
N LEU A 8 -1.94 15.70 9.86
CA LEU A 8 -2.66 16.69 9.05
C LEU A 8 -1.70 17.61 8.27
N HIS A 9 -0.59 18.00 8.87
CA HIS A 9 0.36 18.94 8.25
C HIS A 9 1.22 18.33 7.15
N ARG A 10 1.49 17.02 7.23
CA ARG A 10 2.30 16.29 6.24
C ARG A 10 1.46 15.58 5.17
N THR A 11 0.13 15.64 5.27
CA THR A 11 -0.77 15.05 4.28
C THR A 11 -0.91 15.98 3.08
N PHE A 12 -0.25 15.63 1.97
CA PHE A 12 -0.29 16.36 0.70
C PHE A 12 -0.12 17.89 0.84
N PRO A 13 0.95 18.38 1.50
CA PRO A 13 1.10 19.79 1.84
C PRO A 13 1.10 20.74 0.63
N GLU A 14 1.62 20.26 -0.51
CA GLU A 14 1.69 21.00 -1.77
C GLU A 14 0.36 21.01 -2.55
N ASN A 15 -0.65 20.25 -2.10
CA ASN A 15 -1.95 20.21 -2.77
C ASN A 15 -2.79 21.44 -2.37
N ILE A 16 -3.30 22.16 -3.37
CA ILE A 16 -4.07 23.40 -3.19
C ILE A 16 -5.29 23.25 -2.26
N TYR A 17 -5.91 22.07 -2.21
CA TYR A 17 -7.06 21.81 -1.35
C TYR A 17 -6.65 21.53 0.10
N PHE A 18 -5.41 21.14 0.36
CA PHE A 18 -4.87 20.95 1.72
C PHE A 18 -4.08 22.16 2.23
N ALA A 19 -3.65 23.07 1.35
CA ALA A 19 -2.88 24.26 1.71
C ALA A 19 -3.74 25.41 2.27
N THR A 20 -5.05 25.43 2.01
CA THR A 20 -5.96 26.53 2.36
C THR A 20 -6.62 26.36 3.74
N SER A 21 -6.99 27.49 4.38
CA SER A 21 -7.63 27.50 5.71
C SER A 21 -9.02 26.85 5.72
N ASP A 22 -9.79 27.02 4.64
CA ASP A 22 -11.09 26.37 4.41
C ASP A 22 -10.95 25.05 3.62
N GLY A 23 -9.72 24.53 3.55
CA GLY A 23 -9.38 23.33 2.80
C GLY A 23 -9.79 22.03 3.49
N LEU A 24 -9.29 20.92 2.95
CA LEU A 24 -9.62 19.56 3.37
C LEU A 24 -8.98 19.15 4.70
N ARG A 25 -8.21 20.01 5.38
CA ARG A 25 -7.57 19.67 6.67
C ARG A 25 -8.58 19.36 7.78
N LYS A 26 -9.64 20.17 7.90
CA LYS A 26 -10.70 19.94 8.88
C LYS A 26 -11.52 18.68 8.55
N PRO A 27 -12.00 18.49 7.29
CA PRO A 27 -12.59 17.23 6.86
C PRO A 27 -11.72 16.01 7.14
N LEU A 28 -10.42 16.08 6.83
CA LEU A 28 -9.46 15.01 7.10
C LEU A 28 -9.40 14.68 8.60
N ARG A 29 -9.30 15.69 9.47
CA ARG A 29 -9.29 15.50 10.92
C ARG A 29 -10.57 14.84 11.42
N ASN A 30 -11.73 15.29 10.94
CA ASN A 30 -13.03 14.76 11.34
C ASN A 30 -13.16 13.28 10.99
N VAL A 31 -12.85 12.92 9.74
CA VAL A 31 -12.95 11.53 9.27
C VAL A 31 -11.95 10.64 10.02
N LEU A 32 -10.68 11.06 10.15
CA LEU A 32 -9.68 10.29 10.91
C LEU A 32 -10.07 10.11 12.37
N GLY A 33 -10.62 11.16 13.00
CA GLY A 33 -11.13 11.09 14.36
C GLY A 33 -12.29 10.11 14.50
N ALA A 34 -13.24 10.12 13.55
CA ALA A 34 -14.37 9.20 13.53
C ALA A 34 -13.92 7.75 13.30
N VAL A 35 -12.99 7.51 12.37
CA VAL A 35 -12.40 6.19 12.11
C VAL A 35 -11.68 5.66 13.35
N ALA A 36 -10.84 6.47 14.00
CA ALA A 36 -10.14 6.07 15.20
C ALA A 36 -11.08 5.84 16.39
N HIS A 37 -12.18 6.60 16.48
CA HIS A 37 -13.19 6.41 17.52
C HIS A 37 -13.97 5.11 17.33
N LYS A 38 -14.37 4.78 16.09
CA LYS A 38 -15.07 3.52 15.79
C LYS A 38 -14.17 2.31 16.06
N ASN A 39 -12.90 2.38 15.63
CA ASN A 39 -11.91 1.31 15.79
C ASN A 39 -11.04 1.54 17.04
N HIS A 40 -11.65 1.85 18.18
CA HIS A 40 -10.96 2.26 19.41
C HIS A 40 -9.87 1.29 19.90
N ASP A 41 -10.02 -0.02 19.65
CA ASP A 41 -9.02 -1.04 20.00
C ASP A 41 -7.73 -0.92 19.15
N GLN A 42 -7.85 -0.42 17.91
CA GLN A 42 -6.73 -0.20 16.98
C GLN A 42 -6.19 1.23 17.08
N GLY A 43 -7.09 2.20 17.34
CA GLY A 43 -6.78 3.62 17.37
C GLY A 43 -6.48 4.19 15.98
N TYR A 44 -5.62 5.22 15.95
CA TYR A 44 -5.15 5.84 14.71
C TYR A 44 -3.81 5.23 14.30
N CYS A 45 -3.78 4.59 13.14
CA CYS A 45 -2.55 4.10 12.52
C CYS A 45 -2.00 5.12 11.50
N GLN A 46 -0.72 5.47 11.64
CA GLN A 46 -0.03 6.35 10.70
C GLN A 46 -0.04 5.75 9.29
N GLY A 47 -0.50 6.54 8.32
CA GLY A 47 -0.70 6.09 6.93
C GLY A 47 -2.14 6.26 6.47
N LEU A 48 -3.11 6.13 7.39
CA LEU A 48 -4.53 6.36 7.11
C LEU A 48 -4.83 7.78 6.61
N ASN A 49 -4.04 8.77 7.05
CA ASN A 49 -4.15 10.15 6.60
C ASN A 49 -4.01 10.31 5.09
N PHE A 50 -3.12 9.55 4.44
CA PHE A 50 -2.96 9.61 2.98
C PHE A 50 -4.17 8.99 2.27
N ILE A 51 -4.71 7.91 2.82
CA ILE A 51 -5.88 7.23 2.25
C ILE A 51 -7.09 8.15 2.31
N VAL A 52 -7.41 8.66 3.50
CA VAL A 52 -8.52 9.61 3.71
C VAL A 52 -8.30 10.88 2.88
N GLY A 53 -7.06 11.37 2.81
CA GLY A 53 -6.74 12.57 2.04
C GLY A 53 -7.09 12.45 0.56
N LEU A 54 -6.71 11.33 -0.08
CA LEU A 54 -7.05 11.09 -1.49
C LEU A 54 -8.55 10.81 -1.70
N LEU A 55 -9.21 10.10 -0.78
CA LEU A 55 -10.65 9.86 -0.87
C LEU A 55 -11.44 11.17 -0.74
N LEU A 56 -11.03 12.09 0.14
CA LEU A 56 -11.65 13.41 0.27
C LEU A 56 -11.49 14.26 -1.00
N LEU A 57 -10.32 14.21 -1.65
CA LEU A 57 -10.11 14.91 -2.94
C LEU A 57 -11.07 14.42 -4.03
N LEU A 58 -11.34 13.10 -4.06
CA LEU A 58 -12.17 12.47 -5.07
C LEU A 58 -13.67 12.66 -4.79
N ILE A 59 -14.10 12.38 -3.56
CA ILE A 59 -15.52 12.22 -3.20
C ILE A 59 -16.12 13.53 -2.68
N LYS A 60 -15.32 14.35 -2.00
CA LYS A 60 -15.71 15.65 -1.44
C LYS A 60 -16.92 15.57 -0.49
N ASP A 61 -17.01 14.50 0.27
CA ASP A 61 -18.09 14.21 1.23
C ASP A 61 -17.52 13.40 2.41
N GLU A 62 -17.51 13.98 3.61
CA GLU A 62 -16.90 13.37 4.80
C GLU A 62 -17.58 12.07 5.20
N GLU A 63 -18.91 12.01 5.13
CA GLU A 63 -19.69 10.84 5.57
C GLU A 63 -19.43 9.65 4.65
N LYS A 64 -19.44 9.88 3.33
CA LYS A 64 -19.15 8.82 2.36
C LYS A 64 -17.71 8.32 2.49
N VAL A 65 -16.75 9.22 2.71
CA VAL A 65 -15.35 8.82 2.93
C VAL A 65 -15.24 8.00 4.21
N PHE A 66 -15.92 8.39 5.29
CA PHE A 66 -15.95 7.61 6.53
C PHE A 66 -16.47 6.18 6.30
N TRP A 67 -17.60 6.02 5.59
CA TRP A 67 -18.13 4.68 5.31
C TRP A 67 -17.24 3.85 4.39
N LEU A 68 -16.56 4.47 3.43
CA LEU A 68 -15.56 3.75 2.62
C LEU A 68 -14.35 3.31 3.45
N MET A 69 -13.90 4.16 4.37
CA MET A 69 -12.83 3.78 5.31
C MET A 69 -13.27 2.64 6.22
N ASP A 70 -14.52 2.65 6.68
CA ASP A 70 -15.09 1.58 7.48
C ASP A 70 -15.09 0.25 6.72
N THR A 71 -15.60 0.23 5.48
CA THR A 71 -15.55 -0.97 4.63
C THR A 71 -14.12 -1.40 4.33
N LEU A 72 -13.22 -0.45 4.09
CA LEU A 72 -11.81 -0.75 3.82
C LEU A 72 -11.15 -1.47 5.01
N ILE A 73 -11.33 -0.94 6.23
CA ILE A 73 -10.66 -1.45 7.44
C ILE A 73 -11.33 -2.73 7.95
N ASN A 74 -12.66 -2.78 7.96
CA ASN A 74 -13.40 -3.84 8.64
C ASN A 74 -13.79 -5.00 7.71
N ASP A 75 -13.95 -4.77 6.40
CA ASP A 75 -14.35 -5.80 5.44
C ASP A 75 -13.21 -6.22 4.50
N LEU A 76 -12.47 -5.26 3.92
CA LEU A 76 -11.46 -5.56 2.90
C LEU A 76 -10.08 -5.91 3.48
N LEU A 77 -9.68 -5.24 4.55
CA LEU A 77 -8.36 -5.34 5.16
C LEU A 77 -8.46 -5.47 6.70
N PRO A 78 -9.14 -6.51 7.22
CA PRO A 78 -9.22 -6.73 8.65
C PRO A 78 -7.81 -6.85 9.25
N ASP A 79 -7.66 -6.35 10.48
CA ASP A 79 -6.42 -6.39 11.28
C ASP A 79 -5.20 -5.64 10.72
N TYR A 80 -5.30 -5.03 9.53
CA TYR A 80 -4.19 -4.31 8.90
C TYR A 80 -3.63 -3.16 9.74
N TYR A 81 -4.51 -2.46 10.47
CA TYR A 81 -4.17 -1.26 11.22
C TYR A 81 -4.01 -1.51 12.72
N ASN A 82 -3.93 -2.78 13.14
CA ASN A 82 -3.61 -3.14 14.52
C ASN A 82 -2.19 -2.63 14.90
N PRO A 83 -1.94 -2.27 16.18
CA PRO A 83 -0.67 -1.69 16.61
C PRO A 83 0.57 -2.56 16.35
N ASP A 84 0.42 -3.89 16.29
CA ASP A 84 1.53 -4.82 16.04
C ASP A 84 1.91 -4.93 14.54
N MET A 85 1.06 -4.40 13.65
CA MET A 85 1.16 -4.47 12.19
C MET A 85 1.37 -5.89 11.66
N LYS A 86 0.87 -6.92 12.37
CA LYS A 86 1.09 -8.32 11.97
C LYS A 86 0.54 -8.63 10.58
N ALA A 87 -0.67 -8.18 10.27
CA ALA A 87 -1.29 -8.40 8.96
C ALA A 87 -0.50 -7.73 7.82
N VAL A 88 -0.01 -6.50 8.03
CA VAL A 88 0.83 -5.80 7.03
C VAL A 88 2.14 -6.54 6.80
N LYS A 89 2.83 -6.97 7.88
CA LYS A 89 4.07 -7.75 7.79
C LYS A 89 3.87 -9.09 7.10
N ALA A 90 2.77 -9.79 7.39
CA ALA A 90 2.42 -11.03 6.72
C ALA A 90 2.27 -10.83 5.21
N ASP A 91 1.71 -9.71 4.80
CA ASP A 91 1.53 -9.37 3.38
C ASP A 91 2.80 -8.92 2.67
N GLN A 92 3.73 -8.33 3.41
CA GLN A 92 5.09 -8.09 2.91
C GLN A 92 5.87 -9.40 2.73
N GLU A 93 5.75 -10.36 3.65
CA GLU A 93 6.34 -11.70 3.49
C GLU A 93 5.66 -12.49 2.35
N LEU A 94 4.34 -12.37 2.21
CA LEU A 94 3.59 -12.94 1.09
C LEU A 94 4.10 -12.38 -0.24
N LEU A 95 4.43 -11.09 -0.32
CA LEU A 95 5.09 -10.53 -1.51
C LEU A 95 6.39 -11.27 -1.81
N GLY A 96 7.24 -11.51 -0.81
CA GLY A 96 8.46 -12.29 -0.97
C GLY A 96 8.20 -13.70 -1.52
N GLU A 97 7.22 -14.41 -0.97
CA GLU A 97 6.80 -15.73 -1.45
C GLU A 97 6.22 -15.70 -2.87
N ILE A 98 5.49 -14.64 -3.23
CA ILE A 98 5.02 -14.42 -4.61
C ILE A 98 6.21 -14.21 -5.55
N ILE A 99 7.20 -13.42 -5.18
CA ILE A 99 8.42 -13.24 -5.99
C ILE A 99 9.20 -14.56 -6.07
N ARG A 100 9.32 -15.32 -4.99
CA ARG A 100 9.92 -16.66 -5.03
C ARG A 100 9.24 -17.57 -6.05
N TRP A 101 7.92 -17.49 -6.15
CA TRP A 101 7.14 -18.25 -7.13
C TRP A 101 7.29 -17.71 -8.56
N LYS A 102 7.24 -16.39 -8.76
CA LYS A 102 7.14 -15.77 -10.09
C LYS A 102 8.50 -15.42 -10.72
N ASP A 103 9.47 -15.03 -9.92
CA ASP A 103 10.84 -14.70 -10.32
C ASP A 103 11.85 -15.17 -9.25
N PRO A 104 12.13 -16.48 -9.18
CA PRO A 104 12.97 -17.08 -8.13
C PRO A 104 14.41 -16.54 -8.13
N GLU A 105 14.91 -16.02 -9.25
CA GLU A 105 16.25 -15.43 -9.33
C GLU A 105 16.31 -14.12 -8.54
N VAL A 106 15.32 -13.23 -8.73
CA VAL A 106 15.21 -11.99 -7.96
C VAL A 106 15.04 -12.29 -6.47
N TYR A 107 14.19 -13.26 -6.13
CA TYR A 107 14.01 -13.68 -4.75
C TYR A 107 15.34 -14.11 -4.12
N ALA A 108 16.05 -15.06 -4.76
CA ALA A 108 17.32 -15.57 -4.24
C ALA A 108 18.39 -14.47 -4.13
N HIS A 109 18.40 -13.51 -5.05
CA HIS A 109 19.33 -12.39 -5.02
C HIS A 109 19.08 -11.44 -3.84
N ILE A 110 17.81 -11.13 -3.56
CA ILE A 110 17.42 -10.29 -2.41
C ILE A 110 17.79 -10.99 -1.09
N GLU A 111 17.49 -12.28 -0.96
CA GLU A 111 17.82 -13.08 0.23
C GLU A 111 19.34 -13.19 0.44
N LYS A 112 20.11 -13.37 -0.64
CA LYS A 112 21.58 -13.44 -0.59
C LYS A 112 22.20 -12.19 0.03
N HIS A 113 21.56 -11.02 -0.14
CA HIS A 113 22.01 -9.76 0.44
C HIS A 113 21.32 -9.43 1.78
N SER A 114 20.60 -10.40 2.36
CA SER A 114 19.93 -10.30 3.66
C SER A 114 18.95 -9.13 3.76
N VAL A 115 18.29 -8.78 2.65
CA VAL A 115 17.22 -7.78 2.63
C VAL A 115 15.91 -8.48 2.99
N SER A 116 15.36 -8.18 4.16
CA SER A 116 14.07 -8.73 4.60
C SER A 116 12.91 -8.13 3.82
N TRP A 117 11.97 -8.97 3.40
CA TRP A 117 10.74 -8.57 2.71
C TRP A 117 9.84 -7.70 3.60
N CYS A 118 9.80 -7.94 4.92
CA CYS A 118 9.15 -7.06 5.90
C CYS A 118 9.67 -5.60 5.91
N LEU A 119 10.87 -5.32 5.40
CA LEU A 119 11.45 -3.97 5.44
C LEU A 119 11.21 -3.15 4.17
N ILE A 120 10.72 -3.78 3.11
CA ILE A 120 10.47 -3.14 1.82
C ILE A 120 8.98 -2.93 1.60
N GLY A 121 8.63 -1.83 0.91
CA GLY A 121 7.25 -1.57 0.53
C GLY A 121 6.27 -1.36 1.69
N ILE A 122 6.72 -0.97 2.89
CA ILE A 122 5.81 -0.71 4.03
C ILE A 122 4.67 0.24 3.61
N LYS A 123 5.01 1.35 2.94
CA LYS A 123 4.06 2.33 2.41
C LYS A 123 3.16 1.81 1.29
N TRP A 124 3.54 0.72 0.62
CA TRP A 124 2.73 0.10 -0.43
C TRP A 124 1.47 -0.52 0.19
N PHE A 125 1.62 -1.15 1.36
CA PHE A 125 0.53 -1.81 2.08
C PHE A 125 -0.15 -0.88 3.09
N ILE A 126 0.59 -0.24 4.00
CA ILE A 126 -0.04 0.56 5.07
C ILE A 126 -0.78 1.79 4.54
N CYS A 127 -0.23 2.45 3.51
CA CYS A 127 -0.86 3.61 2.86
C CYS A 127 -1.63 3.23 1.59
N LEU A 128 -1.71 1.94 1.24
CA LEU A 128 -2.31 1.46 -0.01
C LEU A 128 -1.81 2.24 -1.24
N PHE A 129 -0.50 2.44 -1.30
CA PHE A 129 0.22 3.21 -2.32
C PHE A 129 -0.03 4.73 -2.36
N ALA A 130 -0.94 5.28 -1.56
CA ALA A 130 -1.36 6.68 -1.62
C ALA A 130 -0.24 7.72 -1.45
N ASP A 131 0.84 7.34 -0.75
CA ASP A 131 1.97 8.23 -0.44
C ASP A 131 3.17 8.01 -1.38
N VAL A 132 3.09 7.04 -2.32
CA VAL A 132 4.26 6.64 -3.11
C VAL A 132 4.01 6.57 -4.61
N LEU A 133 2.78 6.31 -5.07
CA LEU A 133 2.46 6.22 -6.49
C LEU A 133 1.71 7.47 -6.99
N PRO A 134 1.74 7.76 -8.31
CA PRO A 134 0.91 8.80 -8.91
C PRO A 134 -0.58 8.61 -8.57
N VAL A 135 -1.27 9.72 -8.30
CA VAL A 135 -2.64 9.70 -7.75
C VAL A 135 -3.64 8.99 -8.66
N GLU A 136 -3.52 9.17 -9.97
CA GLU A 136 -4.36 8.50 -10.97
C GLU A 136 -4.18 6.98 -10.91
N THR A 137 -2.96 6.51 -10.67
CA THR A 137 -2.64 5.09 -10.52
C THR A 137 -3.18 4.54 -9.21
N VAL A 138 -3.05 5.28 -8.11
CA VAL A 138 -3.63 4.90 -6.82
C VAL A 138 -5.14 4.71 -6.94
N TYR A 139 -5.86 5.64 -7.59
CA TYR A 139 -7.30 5.51 -7.79
C TYR A 139 -7.68 4.28 -8.62
N ARG A 140 -6.92 3.96 -9.68
CA ARG A 140 -7.16 2.71 -10.45
C ARG A 140 -6.89 1.44 -9.66
N ILE A 141 -5.88 1.46 -8.77
CA ILE A 141 -5.63 0.36 -7.84
C ILE A 141 -6.80 0.22 -6.88
N TRP A 142 -7.33 1.33 -6.37
CA TRP A 142 -8.45 1.33 -5.43
C TRP A 142 -9.78 0.92 -6.09
N ASP A 143 -10.03 1.28 -7.35
CA ASP A 143 -11.17 0.75 -8.12
C ASP A 143 -11.16 -0.79 -8.08
N CYS A 144 -10.00 -1.39 -8.34
CA CYS A 144 -9.81 -2.84 -8.27
C CYS A 144 -9.85 -3.39 -6.84
N LEU A 145 -9.41 -2.63 -5.84
CA LEU A 145 -9.44 -3.04 -4.43
C LEU A 145 -10.88 -3.15 -3.93
N PHE A 146 -11.70 -2.14 -4.18
CA PHE A 146 -13.11 -2.16 -3.80
C PHE A 146 -13.95 -3.15 -4.62
N TYR A 147 -13.51 -3.50 -5.83
CA TYR A 147 -14.22 -4.46 -6.69
C TYR A 147 -13.79 -5.94 -6.47
N GLU A 148 -12.48 -6.22 -6.37
CA GLU A 148 -11.93 -7.58 -6.30
C GLU A 148 -11.28 -7.95 -4.96
N GLY A 149 -11.12 -6.99 -4.05
CA GLY A 149 -10.46 -7.17 -2.76
C GLY A 149 -8.93 -7.05 -2.80
N ALA A 150 -8.29 -7.37 -1.66
CA ALA A 150 -6.86 -7.12 -1.39
C ALA A 150 -5.87 -7.76 -2.38
N LYS A 151 -6.31 -8.73 -3.18
CA LYS A 151 -5.51 -9.41 -4.22
C LYS A 151 -4.79 -8.43 -5.16
N ILE A 152 -5.41 -7.27 -5.45
CA ILE A 152 -4.78 -6.26 -6.31
C ILE A 152 -3.48 -5.72 -5.70
N LEU A 153 -3.41 -5.57 -4.38
CA LEU A 153 -2.25 -5.02 -3.69
C LEU A 153 -1.01 -5.89 -3.95
N TYR A 154 -1.15 -7.22 -3.82
CA TYR A 154 -0.07 -8.16 -4.10
C TYR A 154 0.34 -8.17 -5.57
N ARG A 155 -0.64 -8.06 -6.48
CA ARG A 155 -0.41 -8.05 -7.92
C ARG A 155 0.39 -6.82 -8.35
N VAL A 156 0.01 -5.65 -7.84
CA VAL A 156 0.72 -4.39 -8.09
C VAL A 156 2.12 -4.43 -7.48
N SER A 157 2.24 -4.84 -6.21
CA SER A 157 3.54 -4.96 -5.54
C SER A 157 4.48 -5.91 -6.27
N ALA A 158 3.99 -7.05 -6.75
CA ALA A 158 4.79 -8.00 -7.53
C ALA A 158 5.22 -7.41 -8.88
N MET A 159 4.33 -6.67 -9.55
CA MET A 159 4.66 -6.00 -10.83
C MET A 159 5.76 -4.97 -10.65
N LEU A 160 5.69 -4.17 -9.57
CA LEU A 160 6.70 -3.16 -9.24
C LEU A 160 8.10 -3.79 -9.09
N VAL A 161 8.20 -4.95 -8.45
CA VAL A 161 9.45 -5.71 -8.32
C VAL A 161 9.91 -6.26 -9.67
N ILE A 162 9.03 -6.98 -10.37
CA ILE A 162 9.39 -7.71 -11.61
C ILE A 162 9.80 -6.75 -12.74
N GLN A 163 9.15 -5.59 -12.89
CA GLN A 163 9.55 -4.58 -13.88
C GLN A 163 10.93 -3.98 -13.62
N ASN A 164 11.46 -4.12 -12.41
CA ASN A 164 12.77 -3.60 -12.03
C ASN A 164 13.78 -4.73 -11.75
N ARG A 165 13.46 -5.95 -12.20
CA ARG A 165 14.32 -7.14 -12.12
C ARG A 165 15.78 -6.85 -12.46
N ASP A 166 16.05 -6.31 -13.64
CA ASP A 166 17.44 -6.13 -14.11
C ASP A 166 18.23 -5.17 -13.23
N LYS A 167 17.57 -4.12 -12.70
CA LYS A 167 18.18 -3.20 -11.73
C LYS A 167 18.47 -3.91 -10.41
N LEU A 168 17.51 -4.68 -9.90
CA LEU A 168 17.67 -5.44 -8.65
C LEU A 168 18.81 -6.45 -8.75
N LEU A 169 18.90 -7.21 -9.85
CA LEU A 169 19.96 -8.20 -10.07
C LEU A 169 21.33 -7.57 -10.30
N ALA A 170 21.39 -6.32 -10.79
CA ALA A 170 22.63 -5.58 -10.93
C ALA A 170 23.19 -5.07 -9.59
N CYS A 171 22.36 -4.98 -8.55
CA CYS A 171 22.76 -4.52 -7.22
C CYS A 171 23.74 -5.51 -6.56
N LYS A 172 24.72 -4.99 -5.83
CA LYS A 172 25.78 -5.78 -5.18
C LYS A 172 25.80 -5.64 -3.66
N SER A 173 24.89 -4.84 -3.10
CA SER A 173 24.84 -4.55 -1.67
C SER A 173 23.41 -4.40 -1.17
N PHE A 174 23.24 -4.57 0.15
CA PHE A 174 21.98 -4.31 0.84
C PHE A 174 21.45 -2.91 0.53
N THR A 175 22.32 -1.90 0.62
CA THR A 175 21.96 -0.49 0.40
C THR A 175 21.44 -0.26 -1.02
N GLU A 176 22.14 -0.73 -2.05
CA GLU A 176 21.72 -0.60 -3.44
C GLU A 176 20.32 -1.21 -3.68
N ILE A 177 20.06 -2.40 -3.15
CA ILE A 177 18.73 -3.02 -3.27
C ILE A 177 17.66 -2.15 -2.59
N THR A 178 17.91 -1.71 -1.35
CA THR A 178 16.93 -0.87 -0.65
C THR A 178 16.69 0.47 -1.34
N ASP A 179 17.70 1.03 -2.00
CA ASP A 179 17.57 2.27 -2.76
C ASP A 179 16.78 2.05 -4.04
N VAL A 180 16.99 0.93 -4.76
CA VAL A 180 16.13 0.55 -5.88
C VAL A 180 14.67 0.44 -5.42
N PHE A 181 14.37 -0.22 -4.29
CA PHE A 181 12.99 -0.31 -3.79
C PHE A 181 12.34 1.06 -3.50
N LYS A 182 13.13 2.05 -3.06
CA LYS A 182 12.65 3.43 -2.89
C LYS A 182 12.40 4.13 -4.22
N GLU A 183 13.17 3.79 -5.26
CA GLU A 183 13.07 4.40 -6.58
C GLU A 183 12.03 3.74 -7.51
N ILE A 184 11.69 2.46 -7.28
CA ILE A 184 10.76 1.68 -8.13
C ILE A 184 9.44 2.42 -8.36
N VAL A 185 8.94 3.13 -7.34
CA VAL A 185 7.69 3.88 -7.37
C VAL A 185 7.72 5.13 -8.26
N ASN A 186 8.92 5.62 -8.60
CA ASN A 186 9.13 6.80 -9.46
C ASN A 186 9.26 6.45 -10.94
N ASN A 187 8.98 5.20 -11.34
CA ASN A 187 9.06 4.78 -12.73
C ASN A 187 7.99 5.51 -13.58
N PRO A 188 8.38 6.27 -14.64
CA PRO A 188 7.43 6.99 -15.48
C PRO A 188 6.35 6.10 -16.11
N ASN A 189 6.65 4.81 -16.32
CA ASN A 189 5.69 3.86 -16.86
C ASN A 189 4.49 3.59 -15.92
N ILE A 190 4.60 3.96 -14.64
CA ILE A 190 3.51 3.82 -13.65
C ILE A 190 2.50 4.98 -13.79
N VAL A 191 2.89 6.10 -14.40
CA VAL A 191 2.01 7.27 -14.59
C VAL A 191 0.87 6.96 -15.56
N ASP A 192 1.12 6.14 -16.59
CA ASP A 192 0.05 5.56 -17.41
C ASP A 192 -0.62 4.42 -16.65
N CYS A 193 -1.57 4.78 -15.79
CA CYS A 193 -2.28 3.87 -14.90
C CYS A 193 -3.01 2.75 -15.67
N HIS A 194 -3.52 3.02 -16.88
CA HIS A 194 -4.23 2.01 -17.67
C HIS A 194 -3.28 0.94 -18.17
N THR A 195 -2.21 1.35 -18.83
CA THR A 195 -1.19 0.43 -19.34
C THR A 195 -0.53 -0.33 -18.18
N PHE A 196 -0.21 0.35 -17.08
CA PHE A 196 0.38 -0.28 -15.90
C PHE A 196 -0.52 -1.38 -15.32
N LEU A 197 -1.81 -1.10 -15.11
CA LEU A 197 -2.75 -2.10 -14.61
C LEU A 197 -2.94 -3.26 -15.61
N GLN A 198 -3.01 -2.99 -16.91
CA GLN A 198 -3.06 -4.06 -17.91
C GLN A 198 -1.86 -5.02 -17.79
N LYS A 199 -0.66 -4.48 -17.61
CA LYS A 199 0.53 -5.32 -17.37
C LYS A 199 0.39 -6.14 -16.09
N CYS A 200 -0.03 -5.51 -14.99
CA CYS A 200 -0.32 -6.20 -13.73
C CYS A 200 -1.25 -7.41 -13.93
N PHE A 201 -2.26 -7.28 -14.79
CA PHE A 201 -3.22 -8.35 -15.04
C PHE A 201 -2.76 -9.42 -16.04
N ASN A 202 -1.99 -9.04 -17.06
CA ASN A 202 -1.68 -9.90 -18.19
C ASN A 202 -0.30 -10.59 -18.07
N GLU A 203 0.70 -9.91 -17.52
CA GLU A 203 2.09 -10.41 -17.55
C GLU A 203 2.43 -11.33 -16.36
N LEU A 204 1.78 -11.14 -15.21
CA LEU A 204 2.08 -11.93 -14.00
C LEU A 204 1.32 -13.27 -13.93
N GLY A 205 0.41 -13.52 -14.86
CA GLY A 205 -0.45 -14.70 -14.88
C GLY A 205 -1.40 -14.80 -13.68
N SER A 206 -1.70 -16.03 -13.26
CA SER A 206 -2.72 -16.30 -12.24
C SER A 206 -2.25 -15.97 -10.82
N PHE A 207 -3.19 -15.46 -10.00
CA PHE A 207 -3.05 -15.24 -8.55
C PHE A 207 -4.22 -15.97 -7.85
N PRO A 208 -4.17 -17.31 -7.71
CA PRO A 208 -5.26 -18.07 -7.13
C PRO A 208 -5.46 -17.69 -5.66
N ILE A 209 -6.65 -17.21 -5.29
CA ILE A 209 -6.95 -16.71 -3.95
C ILE A 209 -6.67 -17.77 -2.88
N ALA A 210 -7.04 -19.03 -3.13
CA ALA A 210 -6.78 -20.13 -2.20
C ALA A 210 -5.29 -20.33 -1.92
N ARG A 211 -4.42 -20.14 -2.94
CA ARG A 211 -2.97 -20.23 -2.76
C ARG A 211 -2.43 -19.03 -1.99
N LEU A 212 -2.91 -17.83 -2.30
CA LEU A 212 -2.48 -16.61 -1.59
C LEU A 212 -2.84 -16.67 -0.11
N LYS A 213 -4.07 -17.05 0.23
CA LYS A 213 -4.52 -17.21 1.63
C LYS A 213 -3.65 -18.21 2.39
N LYS A 214 -3.39 -19.38 1.80
CA LYS A 214 -2.52 -20.38 2.42
C LYS A 214 -1.13 -19.84 2.72
N ILE A 215 -0.51 -19.14 1.76
CA ILE A 215 0.82 -18.56 1.95
C ILE A 215 0.77 -17.44 3.01
N GLN A 216 -0.26 -16.60 2.99
CA GLN A 216 -0.46 -15.53 3.97
C GLN A 216 -0.58 -16.07 5.41
N GLU A 217 -1.32 -17.17 5.60
CA GLU A 217 -1.44 -17.88 6.87
C GLU A 217 -0.07 -18.40 7.33
N GLU A 218 0.66 -19.08 6.45
CA GLU A 218 2.03 -19.57 6.72
C GLU A 218 3.00 -18.42 7.05
N CYS A 219 2.88 -17.26 6.40
CA CYS A 219 3.66 -16.06 6.72
C CYS A 219 3.29 -15.47 8.08
N SER A 220 1.99 -15.44 8.42
CA SER A 220 1.50 -14.89 9.69
C SER A 220 1.97 -15.74 10.88
N GLU A 221 2.01 -17.07 10.74
CA GLU A 221 2.49 -17.98 11.79
C GLU A 221 3.98 -17.79 12.14
N ARG A 222 4.77 -17.19 11.23
CA ARG A 222 6.20 -16.92 11.42
C ARG A 222 6.47 -15.60 12.17
N LEU A 223 5.44 -14.78 12.45
CA LEU A 223 5.54 -13.42 13.02
C LEU A 223 5.05 -13.31 14.47
#